data_AF-A0A3L9M213-F1
#
_entry.id   AF-A0A3L9M213-F1
#
_cell.length_a   1.000
_cell.length_b   1.000
_cell.length_c   1.000
_cell.angle_alpha   90.00
_cell.angle_beta   90.00
_cell.angle_gamma   90.00
#
_symmetry.space_group_name_H-M   'P 1'
#
loop_
_entity.id
_entity.type
_entity.pdbx_description
1 polymer ?
#
loop_
_entity_poly.entity_id
_entity_poly.type
_entity_poly.pdbx_seq_one_letter_code
_entity_poly.pdbx_strand_id
1 'polypeptide(L)'
;MLEQQHISEELSGTERFYRMSDLANIPERPARIHQYKSGINKGRARVIGERRASKGLIGVSEKTLWEWVRKGEFPQPIKLSSTITVWRATDIAGWMKSKEMEAKS
;
A
#
# COMPACT_ATOMS: atom_id res chain seq x y z
N MET A 1 -0.12 -33.90 -33.14
CA MET A 1 1.10 -33.19 -33.58
C MET A 1 0.74 -31.72 -33.60
N LEU A 2 1.03 -31.03 -32.49
CA LEU A 2 2.18 -30.10 -32.35
C LEU A 2 1.88 -28.87 -33.18
N GLU A 3 1.46 -27.74 -32.61
CA GLU A 3 2.32 -26.71 -32.02
C GLU A 3 1.38 -25.48 -31.85
N GLN A 4 1.31 -24.65 -30.81
CA GLN A 4 2.33 -24.14 -29.89
C GLN A 4 1.65 -23.68 -28.59
N GLN A 5 2.10 -24.29 -27.50
CA GLN A 5 2.18 -23.63 -26.19
C GLN A 5 3.35 -22.63 -26.31
N HIS A 6 3.13 -21.32 -26.46
CA HIS A 6 4.16 -20.28 -26.22
C HIS A 6 3.59 -18.86 -26.44
N ILE A 7 2.53 -18.45 -25.74
CA ILE A 7 2.16 -17.02 -25.62
C ILE A 7 1.76 -16.72 -24.16
N SER A 8 2.60 -17.12 -23.21
CA SER A 8 2.40 -16.76 -21.79
C SER A 8 3.70 -16.37 -21.09
N GLU A 9 4.74 -16.03 -21.86
CA GLU A 9 6.10 -15.84 -21.33
C GLU A 9 6.77 -14.58 -21.88
N GLU A 10 6.02 -13.48 -21.99
CA GLU A 10 6.60 -12.20 -22.41
C GLU A 10 5.97 -10.99 -21.69
N LEU A 11 5.87 -11.08 -20.36
CA LEU A 11 5.75 -9.90 -19.48
C LEU A 11 6.81 -9.93 -18.35
N SER A 12 7.94 -10.61 -18.58
CA SER A 12 9.08 -10.69 -17.66
C SER A 12 10.04 -9.48 -17.78
N GLY A 13 9.52 -8.30 -18.13
CA GLY A 13 10.35 -7.11 -18.39
C GLY A 13 10.49 -6.14 -17.21
N THR A 14 9.61 -6.20 -16.21
CA THR A 14 9.68 -5.28 -15.07
C THR A 14 9.07 -5.93 -13.84
N GLU A 15 9.92 -6.48 -12.98
CA GLU A 15 9.50 -6.91 -11.65
C GLU A 15 8.82 -5.73 -10.95
N ARG A 16 7.51 -5.86 -10.65
CA ARG A 16 6.72 -4.75 -10.12
C ARG A 16 6.96 -4.62 -8.63
N PHE A 17 7.31 -3.43 -8.19
CA PHE A 17 7.47 -3.10 -6.78
C PHE A 17 6.28 -2.28 -6.30
N TYR A 18 5.81 -2.59 -5.09
CA TYR A 18 4.75 -1.85 -4.42
C TYR A 18 5.31 -1.15 -3.19
N ARG A 19 4.87 0.09 -2.95
CA ARG A 19 5.13 0.78 -1.68
C ARG A 19 3.96 0.56 -0.74
N MET A 20 4.16 0.95 0.52
CA MET A 20 3.10 0.91 1.53
C MET A 20 1.83 1.64 1.07
N SER A 21 1.97 2.78 0.40
CA SER A 21 0.83 3.56 -0.12
C SER A 21 0.03 2.86 -1.22
N ASP A 22 0.62 1.88 -1.91
CA ASP A 22 -0.05 1.10 -2.96
C ASP A 22 -0.77 -0.13 -2.38
N LEU A 23 -0.31 -0.62 -1.23
CA LEU A 23 -0.83 -1.80 -0.54
C LEU A 23 -1.94 -1.46 0.47
N ALA A 24 -1.74 -0.36 1.21
CA ALA A 24 -2.61 0.06 2.29
C ALA A 24 -3.85 0.81 1.80
N ASN A 25 -4.98 0.56 2.46
CA ASN A 25 -6.15 1.43 2.42
C ASN A 25 -5.88 2.69 3.26
N ILE A 26 -6.04 3.82 2.61
CA ILE A 26 -5.95 5.13 3.25
C ILE A 26 -7.40 5.61 3.45
N PRO A 27 -7.91 5.66 4.69
CA PRO A 27 -9.26 6.13 4.93
C PRO A 27 -9.37 7.62 4.56
N GLU A 28 -10.55 8.03 4.08
CA GLU A 28 -10.86 9.43 3.82
C GLU A 28 -10.73 10.22 5.12
N ARG A 29 -10.00 11.34 5.06
CA ARG A 29 -9.98 12.31 6.17
C ARG A 29 -10.55 13.63 5.68
N PRO A 30 -11.72 14.04 6.19
CA PRO A 30 -12.30 15.31 5.82
C PRO A 30 -11.37 16.44 6.29
N ALA A 31 -11.27 17.48 5.48
CA ALA A 31 -10.42 18.61 5.77
C ALA A 31 -10.87 19.31 7.06
N ARG A 32 -9.95 19.57 7.99
CA ARG A 32 -10.25 20.36 9.18
C ARG A 32 -9.82 21.80 8.95
N ILE A 33 -10.76 22.73 9.14
CA ILE A 33 -10.50 24.16 9.01
C ILE A 33 -9.92 24.66 10.33
N HIS A 34 -8.66 25.10 10.31
CA HIS A 34 -8.05 25.78 11.44
C HIS A 34 -8.26 27.30 11.29
N GLN A 35 -9.04 27.88 12.20
CA GLN A 35 -9.26 29.32 12.27
C GLN A 35 -8.26 29.95 13.24
N TYR A 36 -7.48 30.92 12.76
CA TYR A 36 -6.55 31.65 13.61
C TYR A 36 -7.30 32.66 14.47
N LYS A 37 -7.13 32.55 15.80
CA LYS A 37 -7.90 33.33 16.79
C LYS A 37 -7.28 34.69 17.16
N SER A 38 -6.00 34.94 16.83
CA SER A 38 -5.30 36.18 17.16
C SER A 38 -4.17 36.53 16.18
N GLY A 39 -3.73 37.79 16.20
CA GLY A 39 -2.65 38.33 15.36
C GLY A 39 -3.08 38.82 13.97
N ILE A 40 -2.11 39.11 13.10
CA ILE A 40 -2.31 39.61 11.71
C ILE A 40 -3.13 38.63 10.85
N ASN A 41 -3.18 37.35 11.24
CA ASN A 41 -3.93 36.30 10.56
C ASN A 41 -5.33 36.04 11.16
N LYS A 42 -5.80 36.85 12.12
CA LYS A 42 -7.13 36.73 12.71
C LYS A 42 -8.20 36.80 11.62
N GLY A 43 -8.99 35.72 11.49
CA GLY A 43 -10.01 35.57 10.45
C GLY A 43 -9.58 34.81 9.20
N ARG A 44 -8.29 34.50 9.03
CA ARG A 44 -7.85 33.55 7.99
C ARG A 44 -8.11 32.11 8.45
N ALA A 45 -8.66 31.32 7.55
CA ALA A 45 -8.89 29.90 7.72
C ALA A 45 -7.83 29.14 6.93
N ARG A 46 -7.11 28.21 7.57
CA ARG A 46 -6.26 27.24 6.87
C ARG A 46 -7.01 25.93 6.78
N VAL A 47 -7.27 25.47 5.55
CA VAL A 47 -7.75 24.11 5.30
C VAL A 47 -6.55 23.18 5.48
N ILE A 48 -6.62 22.28 6.47
CA ILE A 48 -5.53 21.36 6.80
C ILE A 48 -6.03 19.93 6.66
N GLY A 49 -5.20 19.09 6.02
CA GLY A 49 -5.30 17.64 6.14
C GLY A 49 -6.35 16.95 5.28
N GLU A 50 -6.83 17.58 4.21
CA GLU A 50 -7.67 16.90 3.22
C GLU A 50 -6.90 15.73 2.59
N ARG A 51 -7.44 14.52 2.68
CA ARG A 51 -6.87 13.34 2.03
C ARG A 51 -7.98 12.44 1.49
N ARG A 52 -7.94 12.21 0.18
CA ARG A 52 -8.88 11.32 -0.52
C ARG A 52 -8.66 9.87 -0.10
N ALA A 53 -9.73 9.09 -0.03
CA ALA A 53 -9.62 7.66 0.18
C ALA A 53 -8.88 7.00 -0.99
N SER A 54 -7.93 6.12 -0.67
CA SER A 54 -7.29 5.24 -1.65
C SER A 54 -7.52 3.80 -1.23
N LYS A 55 -8.13 3.00 -2.11
CA LYS A 55 -8.28 1.56 -1.89
C LYS A 55 -7.00 0.85 -2.33
N GLY A 56 -6.10 0.59 -1.38
CA GLY A 56 -4.92 -0.24 -1.63
C GLY A 56 -5.27 -1.70 -1.89
N LEU A 57 -4.33 -2.45 -2.46
CA LEU A 57 -4.52 -3.82 -2.95
C LEU A 57 -5.13 -4.79 -1.91
N ILE A 58 -4.80 -4.62 -0.63
CA ILE A 58 -5.18 -5.54 0.45
C ILE A 58 -6.36 -4.97 1.27
N GLY A 59 -6.73 -3.70 1.08
CA GLY A 59 -7.87 -3.08 1.78
C GLY A 59 -7.66 -2.80 3.28
N VAL A 60 -6.48 -3.05 3.84
CA VAL A 60 -6.15 -2.87 5.26
C VAL A 60 -5.39 -1.57 5.53
N SER A 61 -5.44 -1.07 6.78
CA SER A 61 -4.70 0.14 7.13
C SER A 61 -3.18 -0.07 7.11
N GLU A 62 -2.41 0.99 6.85
CA GLU A 62 -0.94 0.96 6.89
C GLU A 62 -0.41 0.43 8.24
N LYS A 63 -1.04 0.81 9.34
CA LYS A 63 -0.67 0.35 10.68
C LYS A 63 -0.80 -1.17 10.79
N THR A 64 -1.89 -1.73 10.27
CA THR A 64 -2.15 -3.17 10.28
C THR A 64 -1.10 -3.93 9.46
N LEU A 65 -0.71 -3.40 8.29
CA LEU A 65 0.36 -4.01 7.49
C LEU A 65 1.69 -4.02 8.25
N TRP A 66 2.06 -2.92 8.90
CA TRP A 66 3.27 -2.88 9.73
C TRP A 66 3.22 -3.85 10.91
N GLU A 67 2.05 -4.05 11.52
CA GLU A 67 1.86 -5.06 12.57
C GLU A 67 2.08 -6.46 12.02
N TRP A 68 1.58 -6.80 10.84
CA TRP A 68 1.83 -8.10 10.21
C TRP A 68 3.28 -8.29 9.81
N VAL A 69 3.95 -7.25 9.30
CA VAL A 69 5.40 -7.27 9.03
C VAL A 69 6.17 -7.55 10.33
N ARG A 70 5.79 -6.90 11.44
CA ARG A 70 6.42 -7.12 12.75
C ARG A 70 6.17 -8.52 13.31
N LYS A 71 4.98 -9.08 13.05
CA LYS A 71 4.62 -10.46 13.42
C LYS A 71 5.28 -11.51 12.52
N GLY A 72 5.85 -11.11 11.38
CA GLY A 72 6.38 -12.03 10.37
C GLY A 72 5.30 -12.71 9.53
N GLU A 73 4.04 -12.24 9.63
CA GLU A 73 2.92 -12.76 8.84
C GLU A 73 2.91 -12.20 7.43
N PHE A 74 3.53 -11.04 7.19
CA PHE A 74 3.62 -10.37 5.88
C PHE A 74 5.08 -10.39 5.37
N PRO A 75 5.33 -10.43 4.04
CA PRO A 75 6.68 -10.42 3.50
C PRO A 75 7.50 -9.23 4.00
N GLN A 76 8.79 -9.48 4.21
CA GLN A 76 9.68 -8.46 4.72
C GLN A 76 9.90 -7.34 3.69
N PRO A 77 9.86 -6.08 4.13
CA PRO A 77 10.15 -4.95 3.26
C PRO A 77 11.60 -4.92 2.78
N ILE A 78 11.79 -4.50 1.52
CA ILE A 78 13.09 -4.20 0.94
C ILE A 78 13.33 -2.69 1.05
N LYS A 79 14.43 -2.30 1.69
CA LYS A 79 14.84 -0.89 1.78
C LYS A 79 15.66 -0.53 0.55
N LEU A 80 15.14 0.37 -0.29
CA LEU A 80 15.88 0.93 -1.43
C LEU A 80 16.71 2.16 -1.03
N SER A 81 16.22 2.92 -0.05
CA SER A 81 16.93 4.08 0.51
C SER A 81 16.57 4.27 1.99
N SER A 82 17.10 5.32 2.62
CA SER A 82 16.78 5.67 4.01
C SER A 82 15.29 5.93 4.24
N THR A 83 14.54 6.33 3.20
CA THR A 83 13.12 6.70 3.29
C THR A 83 12.22 5.81 2.42
N ILE A 84 12.77 5.08 1.46
CA ILE A 84 11.99 4.31 0.48
C ILE A 84 12.04 2.83 0.85
N THR A 85 10.86 2.30 1.15
CA THR A 85 10.63 0.89 1.44
C THR A 85 9.64 0.32 0.44
N VAL A 86 9.96 -0.84 -0.14
CA VAL A 86 9.16 -1.50 -1.18
C VAL A 86 9.00 -2.99 -0.90
N TRP A 87 8.01 -3.60 -1.55
CA TRP A 87 7.77 -5.03 -1.60
C TRP A 87 7.74 -5.49 -3.06
N ARG A 88 8.23 -6.71 -3.34
CA ARG A 88 8.07 -7.32 -4.67
C ARG A 88 6.64 -7.81 -4.85
N ALA A 89 6.10 -7.67 -6.05
CA ALA A 89 4.79 -8.22 -6.38
C ALA A 89 4.71 -9.74 -6.19
N THR A 90 5.80 -10.46 -6.45
CA THR A 90 5.92 -11.91 -6.30
C THR A 90 5.74 -12.35 -4.85
N ASP A 91 6.43 -11.67 -3.92
CA ASP A 91 6.34 -11.96 -2.48
C ASP A 91 4.91 -11.77 -1.95
N ILE A 92 4.23 -10.70 -2.40
CA ILE A 92 2.85 -10.41 -2.00
C ILE A 92 1.88 -11.42 -2.61
N ALA A 93 2.07 -11.80 -3.88
CA ALA A 93 1.25 -12.82 -4.53
C ALA A 93 1.40 -14.18 -3.84
N GLY A 94 2.62 -14.55 -3.46
CA GLY A 94 2.89 -15.75 -2.67
C GLY A 94 2.19 -15.72 -1.31
N TRP A 95 2.28 -14.59 -0.60
CA TRP A 95 1.59 -14.39 0.67
C TRP A 95 0.07 -14.49 0.55
N MET A 96 -0.54 -13.86 -0.47
CA MET A 96 -1.98 -13.95 -0.71
C MET A 96 -2.41 -15.42 -0.93
N LYS A 97 -1.63 -16.18 -1.70
CA LYS A 97 -1.89 -17.60 -1.93
C LYS A 97 -1.77 -18.43 -0.64
N SER A 98 -0.80 -18.14 0.22
CA SER A 98 -0.69 -18.80 1.53
C SER A 98 -1.92 -18.54 2.40
N LYS A 99 -2.45 -17.30 2.40
CA LYS A 99 -3.68 -16.96 3.15
C LYS A 99 -4.94 -17.57 2.55
N GLU A 100 -5.00 -17.72 1.22
CA GLU A 100 -6.09 -18.44 0.56
C GLU A 100 -6.11 -19.92 0.97
N MET A 101 -4.93 -20.57 1.07
CA MET A 101 -4.82 -21.96 1.52
C MET A 101 -5.22 -22.12 2.98
N GLU A 102 -4.82 -21.20 3.86
CA GLU A 102 -5.22 -21.19 5.28
C GLU A 102 -6.74 -21.02 5.45
N ALA A 103 -7.38 -20.20 4.62
CA ALA A 103 -8.83 -19.99 4.67
C ALA A 103 -9.66 -21.15 4.08
N LYS A 104 -9.05 -22.03 3.28
CA LYS A 104 -9.69 -23.20 2.68
C LYS A 104 -9.53 -24.48 3.49
N SER A 105 -8.79 -24.45 4.60
CA SER A 105 -8.61 -25.57 5.53
C SER A 105 -9.53 -25.46 6.73
#